data_AF-B9X1J3-F1
#
_entry.id   AF-B9X1J3-F1
#
_cell.length_a   1.000
_cell.length_b   1.000
_cell.length_c   1.000
_cell.angle_alpha   90.00
_cell.angle_beta   90.00
_cell.angle_gamma   90.00
#
_symmetry.space_group_name_H-M   'P 1'
#
loop_
_entity.id
_entity.type
_entity.pdbx_description
1 polymer ?
#
loop_
_entity_poly.entity_id
_entity_poly.type
_entity_poly.pdbx_seq_one_letter_code
_entity_poly.pdbx_strand_id
1 'polypeptide(L)'
;MTPEIKEEIAAKKTEILDFLRAAKIPTNTVDLEIIPVSRDQDLPLSFAQQRLWFLQQLSPDSHSYNLLEALRLEGSLNLLALERSLSELIRRHEILRTTFTMVEGQPIQRIAPPSTVSLPLEDLQNLSK
;
A
#
# COMPACT_ATOMS: atom_id res chain seq x y z
N MET A 1 -26.42 17.08 -3.53
CA MET A 1 -27.03 17.54 -4.79
C MET A 1 -28.26 18.33 -4.45
N THR A 2 -28.31 19.59 -4.86
CA THR A 2 -29.49 20.43 -4.65
C THR A 2 -30.60 20.04 -5.65
N PRO A 3 -31.87 20.34 -5.38
CA PRO A 3 -32.98 20.05 -6.29
C PRO A 3 -32.81 20.66 -7.68
N GLU A 4 -32.25 21.86 -7.75
CA GLU A 4 -32.04 22.63 -8.99
C GLU A 4 -31.07 21.90 -9.93
N ILE A 5 -29.99 21.34 -9.36
CA ILE A 5 -29.01 20.56 -10.13
C ILE A 5 -29.65 19.28 -10.69
N LYS A 6 -30.61 18.66 -9.98
CA LYS A 6 -31.31 17.47 -10.49
C LYS A 6 -32.20 17.81 -11.68
N GLU A 7 -32.93 18.92 -11.62
CA GLU A 7 -33.76 19.39 -12.74
C GLU A 7 -32.91 19.77 -13.95
N GLU A 8 -31.79 20.46 -13.74
CA GLU A 8 -30.89 20.85 -14.82
C GLU A 8 -30.27 19.62 -15.53
N ILE A 9 -29.86 18.61 -14.75
CA ILE A 9 -29.36 17.33 -15.29
C ILE A 9 -30.48 16.58 -16.03
N ALA A 10 -31.71 16.58 -15.52
CA ALA A 10 -32.84 15.92 -16.17
C ALA A 10 -33.18 16.59 -17.50
N ALA A 11 -33.20 17.94 -17.54
CA ALA A 11 -33.47 18.73 -18.73
C ALA A 11 -32.42 18.53 -19.82
N LYS A 12 -31.15 18.34 -19.44
CA LYS A 12 -30.03 18.14 -20.37
C LYS A 12 -29.63 16.67 -20.54
N LYS A 13 -30.43 15.73 -20.06
CA LYS A 13 -30.08 14.30 -20.02
C LYS A 13 -29.65 13.75 -21.38
N THR A 14 -30.34 14.11 -22.45
CA THR A 14 -30.03 13.65 -23.81
C THR A 14 -28.71 14.22 -24.31
N GLU A 15 -28.50 15.53 -24.14
CA GLU A 15 -27.26 16.22 -24.51
C GLU A 15 -26.06 15.66 -23.72
N ILE A 16 -26.24 15.40 -22.42
CA ILE A 16 -25.21 14.78 -21.57
C ILE A 16 -24.92 13.36 -22.03
N LEU A 17 -25.93 12.56 -22.36
CA LEU A 17 -25.74 11.20 -22.84
C LEU A 17 -25.05 11.18 -24.21
N ASP A 18 -25.40 12.10 -25.10
CA ASP A 18 -24.77 12.22 -26.41
C ASP A 18 -23.35 12.73 -26.28
N PHE A 19 -23.08 13.67 -25.37
CA PHE A 19 -21.74 14.10 -25.00
C PHE A 19 -20.92 12.94 -24.42
N LEU A 20 -21.47 12.13 -23.50
CA LEU A 20 -20.78 10.99 -22.89
C LEU A 20 -20.60 9.80 -23.85
N ARG A 21 -21.41 9.69 -24.90
CA ARG A 21 -21.25 8.68 -25.98
C ARG A 21 -20.27 9.15 -27.04
N ALA A 22 -20.29 10.44 -27.39
CA ALA A 22 -19.38 11.07 -28.34
C ALA A 22 -17.98 11.26 -27.75
N ALA A 23 -17.91 11.58 -26.45
CA ALA A 23 -16.76 11.33 -25.62
C ALA A 23 -16.63 9.81 -25.55
N LYS A 24 -15.97 9.22 -26.55
CA LYS A 24 -15.26 7.97 -26.36
C LYS A 24 -14.35 8.20 -25.15
N ILE A 25 -14.83 7.93 -23.93
CA ILE A 25 -13.94 7.48 -22.88
C ILE A 25 -13.31 6.29 -23.54
N PRO A 26 -12.00 6.31 -23.83
CA PRO A 26 -11.38 5.14 -24.38
C PRO A 26 -11.61 4.06 -23.33
N THR A 27 -12.58 3.17 -23.58
CA THR A 27 -12.50 1.79 -23.07
C THR A 27 -11.46 1.04 -23.91
N ASN A 28 -10.43 1.74 -24.37
CA ASN A 28 -9.13 1.17 -24.23
C ASN A 28 -8.94 1.00 -22.72
N THR A 29 -9.28 -0.18 -22.19
CA THR A 29 -8.20 -0.93 -21.54
C THR A 29 -7.06 -0.92 -22.54
N VAL A 30 -6.29 0.18 -22.52
CA VAL A 30 -4.96 0.15 -23.07
C VAL A 30 -4.38 -1.00 -22.27
N ASP A 31 -4.01 -2.09 -22.93
CA ASP A 31 -3.08 -3.04 -22.35
C ASP A 31 -1.81 -2.22 -22.08
N LEU A 32 -1.84 -1.48 -20.97
CA LEU A 32 -0.73 -0.74 -20.47
C LEU A 32 0.21 -1.84 -20.03
N GLU A 33 1.14 -2.15 -20.91
CA GLU A 33 2.23 -3.03 -20.59
C GLU A 33 2.81 -2.57 -19.25
N ILE A 34 2.98 -3.52 -18.33
CA ILE A 34 3.59 -3.22 -17.04
C ILE A 34 5.07 -2.99 -17.31
N ILE A 35 5.43 -1.72 -17.55
CA ILE A 35 6.79 -1.33 -17.84
C ILE A 35 7.58 -1.30 -16.53
N PRO A 36 8.78 -1.90 -16.47
CA PRO A 36 9.66 -1.77 -15.32
C PRO A 36 9.96 -0.30 -15.01
N VAL A 37 9.77 0.09 -13.76
CA VAL A 37 10.11 1.44 -13.29
C VAL A 37 11.54 1.44 -12.74
N SER A 38 12.38 2.39 -13.17
CA SER A 38 13.75 2.52 -12.62
C SER A 38 13.72 2.82 -11.11
N ARG A 39 14.72 2.30 -10.39
CA ARG A 39 14.93 2.54 -8.95
C ARG A 39 15.95 3.65 -8.65
N ASP A 40 16.50 4.27 -9.70
CA ASP A 40 17.51 5.34 -9.60
C ASP A 40 16.87 6.74 -9.48
N GLN A 41 15.58 6.79 -9.18
CA GLN A 41 14.79 8.01 -9.09
C GLN A 41 13.86 7.97 -7.88
N ASP A 42 13.31 9.14 -7.54
CA ASP A 42 12.27 9.23 -6.53
C ASP A 42 10.99 8.53 -6.99
N LEU A 43 10.50 7.61 -6.15
CA LEU A 43 9.35 6.79 -6.44
C LEU A 43 8.12 7.39 -5.76
N PRO A 44 7.10 7.87 -6.51
CA PRO A 44 5.90 8.40 -5.89
C PRO A 44 5.10 7.30 -5.18
N LEU A 45 4.37 7.68 -4.14
CA LEU A 45 3.36 6.80 -3.54
C LEU A 45 2.16 6.65 -4.49
N SER A 46 1.55 5.47 -4.51
CA SER A 46 0.20 5.30 -5.06
C SER A 46 -0.84 6.14 -4.29
N PHE A 47 -1.99 6.43 -4.92
CA PHE A 47 -3.07 7.18 -4.26
C PHE A 47 -3.52 6.56 -2.93
N ALA A 48 -3.61 5.24 -2.85
CA ALA A 48 -3.98 4.54 -1.61
C ALA A 48 -2.91 4.73 -0.52
N GLN A 49 -1.62 4.62 -0.88
CA GLN A 49 -0.52 4.87 0.05
C GLN A 49 -0.48 6.33 0.52
N GLN A 50 -0.66 7.30 -0.38
CA GLN A 50 -0.67 8.74 -0.03
C GLN A 50 -1.77 9.04 0.99
N ARG A 51 -2.97 8.47 0.80
CA ARG A 51 -4.09 8.64 1.75
C ARG A 51 -3.74 8.11 3.14
N LEU A 52 -3.22 6.88 3.23
CA LEU A 52 -2.85 6.30 4.52
C LEU A 52 -1.70 7.05 5.19
N TRP A 53 -0.70 7.46 4.40
CA TRP A 53 0.42 8.26 4.89
C TRP A 53 -0.07 9.59 5.47
N PHE A 54 -0.96 10.31 4.77
CA PHE A 54 -1.56 11.55 5.26
C PHE A 54 -2.32 11.34 6.57
N LEU A 55 -3.12 10.27 6.68
CA LEU A 55 -3.83 9.95 7.91
C LEU A 55 -2.88 9.67 9.07
N GLN A 56 -1.75 9.00 8.83
CA GLN A 56 -0.73 8.79 9.85
C GLN A 56 -0.07 10.13 10.28
N GLN A 57 0.14 11.08 9.36
CA GLN A 57 0.71 12.38 9.71
C GLN A 57 -0.23 13.24 10.56
N LEU A 58 -1.55 13.11 10.38
CA LEU A 58 -2.55 13.82 11.20
C LEU A 58 -2.60 13.31 12.65
N SER A 59 -2.34 12.02 12.86
CA SER A 59 -2.37 11.37 14.18
C SER A 59 -1.19 10.39 14.32
N PRO A 60 0.03 10.88 14.60
CA PRO A 60 1.25 10.06 14.62
C PRO A 60 1.23 8.91 15.63
N ASP A 61 0.51 9.08 16.74
CA ASP A 61 0.37 8.07 17.79
C ASP A 61 -0.73 7.04 17.49
N SER A 62 -1.43 7.18 16.36
CA SER A 62 -2.45 6.23 15.96
C SER A 62 -1.83 4.92 15.49
N HIS A 63 -2.48 3.82 15.89
CA HIS A 63 -2.18 2.46 15.45
C HIS A 63 -3.32 1.85 14.63
N SER A 64 -4.31 2.64 14.23
CA SER A 64 -5.55 2.15 13.58
C SER A 64 -5.32 1.43 12.24
N TYR A 65 -4.16 1.64 11.62
CA TYR A 65 -3.78 1.01 10.35
C TYR A 65 -2.69 -0.06 10.49
N ASN A 66 -2.32 -0.42 11.73
CA ASN A 66 -1.46 -1.57 11.97
C ASN A 66 -2.26 -2.85 11.78
N LEU A 67 -1.78 -3.74 10.93
CA LEU A 67 -2.28 -5.11 10.83
C LEU A 67 -1.47 -5.99 11.77
N LEU A 68 -2.14 -6.61 12.73
CA LEU A 68 -1.54 -7.51 13.70
C LEU A 68 -2.08 -8.91 13.45
N GLU A 69 -1.18 -9.84 13.16
CA GLU A 69 -1.51 -11.25 12.94
C GLU A 69 -0.64 -12.11 13.85
N ALA A 70 -1.23 -13.16 14.41
CA ALA A 70 -0.54 -14.13 15.26
C ALA A 70 -0.77 -15.54 14.72
N LEU A 71 0.32 -16.30 14.56
CA LEU A 71 0.28 -17.67 14.08
C LEU A 71 0.68 -18.62 15.20
N ARG A 72 -0.12 -19.68 15.39
CA ARG A 72 0.23 -20.80 16.26
C ARG A 72 0.84 -21.91 15.43
N LEU A 73 2.07 -22.30 15.77
CA LEU A 73 2.77 -23.42 15.16
C LEU A 73 2.89 -24.54 16.19
N GLU A 74 2.67 -25.78 15.77
CA GLU A 74 2.78 -26.96 16.63
C GLU A 74 3.84 -27.92 16.08
N GLY A 75 4.68 -28.46 16.98
CA GLY A 75 5.76 -29.38 16.62
C GLY A 75 7.15 -28.77 16.73
N SER A 76 8.13 -29.43 16.12
CA SER A 76 9.52 -28.98 16.13
C SER A 76 9.74 -27.83 15.16
N LEU A 77 10.03 -26.64 15.68
CA LEU A 77 10.33 -25.46 14.87
C LEU A 77 11.85 -25.28 14.74
N ASN A 78 12.35 -25.29 13.49
CA ASN A 78 13.73 -24.91 13.22
C ASN A 78 13.82 -23.38 13.07
N LEU A 79 14.22 -22.70 14.14
CA LEU A 79 14.31 -21.24 14.19
C LEU A 79 15.24 -20.67 13.13
N LEU A 80 16.41 -21.28 12.93
CA LEU A 80 17.39 -20.82 11.94
C LEU A 80 16.84 -20.90 10.51
N ALA A 81 16.08 -21.96 10.20
CA ALA A 81 15.43 -22.09 8.91
C ALA A 81 14.32 -21.03 8.71
N LEU A 82 13.56 -20.73 9.77
CA LEU A 82 12.53 -19.69 9.74
C LEU A 82 13.13 -18.30 9.51
N GLU A 83 14.17 -17.93 10.27
CA GLU A 83 14.87 -16.64 10.13
C GLU A 83 15.44 -16.46 8.72
N ARG A 84 16.07 -17.50 8.17
CA ARG A 84 16.58 -17.49 6.78
C ARG A 84 15.46 -17.33 5.76
N SER A 85 14.34 -18.03 5.96
CA SER A 85 13.18 -17.94 5.05
C SER A 85 12.60 -16.53 5.05
N LEU A 86 12.42 -15.91 6.22
CA LEU A 86 11.94 -14.53 6.33
C LEU A 86 12.93 -13.53 5.72
N SER A 87 14.23 -13.74 5.96
CA SER A 87 15.29 -12.90 5.37
C SER A 87 15.26 -12.96 3.84
N GLU A 88 15.04 -14.13 3.25
CA GLU A 88 14.90 -14.27 1.79
C GLU A 88 13.63 -13.62 1.26
N LEU A 89 12.51 -13.67 1.99
CA LEU A 89 11.30 -12.94 1.62
C LEU A 89 11.57 -11.42 1.58
N ILE A 90 12.22 -10.87 2.61
CA ILE A 90 12.56 -9.44 2.65
C ILE A 90 13.56 -9.05 1.57
N ARG A 91 14.54 -9.91 1.30
CA ARG A 91 15.49 -9.69 0.19
C ARG A 91 14.77 -9.62 -1.16
N ARG A 92 13.85 -10.56 -1.41
CA ARG A 92 13.09 -10.66 -2.66
C ARG A 92 12.04 -9.56 -2.84
N HIS A 93 11.35 -9.16 -1.76
CA HIS A 93 10.19 -8.28 -1.83
C HIS A 93 10.51 -6.86 -1.34
N GLU A 94 10.64 -5.91 -2.27
CA GLU A 94 10.94 -4.50 -1.97
C GLU A 94 9.95 -3.87 -0.97
N ILE A 95 8.66 -4.22 -1.09
CA ILE A 95 7.60 -3.64 -0.25
C ILE A 95 7.81 -3.86 1.25
N LEU A 96 8.47 -4.96 1.64
CA LEU A 96 8.77 -5.28 3.05
C LEU A 96 9.89 -4.42 3.64
N ARG A 97 10.56 -3.65 2.80
CA ARG A 97 11.69 -2.77 3.13
C ARG A 97 11.51 -1.36 2.56
N THR A 98 10.26 -1.00 2.22
CA THR A 98 9.88 0.34 1.80
C THR A 98 9.51 1.20 3.01
N THR A 99 10.10 2.38 3.10
CA THR A 99 9.73 3.46 4.02
C THR A 99 9.25 4.67 3.22
N PHE A 100 8.55 5.60 3.88
CA PHE A 100 8.06 6.82 3.23
C PHE A 100 8.74 8.04 3.85
N THR A 101 9.18 8.98 3.00
CA THR A 101 9.79 10.24 3.43
C THR A 101 9.28 11.40 2.58
N MET A 102 9.56 12.63 3.01
CA MET A 102 9.20 13.85 2.29
C MET A 102 10.42 14.43 1.58
N VAL A 103 10.29 14.67 0.28
CA VAL A 103 11.28 15.39 -0.53
C VAL A 103 10.55 16.48 -1.29
N GLU A 104 11.00 17.73 -1.14
CA GLU A 104 10.41 18.90 -1.83
C GLU A 104 8.88 19.03 -1.68
N GLY A 105 8.34 18.66 -0.51
CA GLY A 105 6.91 18.74 -0.24
C GLY A 105 6.08 17.59 -0.83
N GLN A 106 6.71 16.57 -1.40
CA GLN A 106 6.03 15.37 -1.92
C GLN A 106 6.45 14.11 -1.13
N PRO A 107 5.50 13.25 -0.74
CA PRO A 107 5.83 11.97 -0.13
C PRO A 107 6.35 11.02 -1.23
N ILE A 108 7.44 10.33 -0.91
CA ILE A 108 8.10 9.38 -1.80
C ILE A 108 8.43 8.08 -1.08
N GLN A 109 8.61 7.01 -1.84
CA GLN A 109 9.03 5.70 -1.37
C GLN A 109 10.55 5.62 -1.35
N ARG A 110 11.11 5.15 -0.23
CA ARG A 110 12.53 4.83 -0.06
C ARG A 110 12.66 3.35 0.24
N ILE A 111 13.33 2.64 -0.66
CA ILE A 111 13.53 1.19 -0.56
C ILE A 111 14.90 0.94 0.06
N ALA A 112 14.93 0.39 1.27
CA ALA A 112 16.18 0.03 1.93
C ALA A 112 16.84 -1.18 1.23
N PRO A 113 18.18 -1.32 1.27
CA PRO A 113 18.84 -2.53 0.79
C PRO A 113 18.36 -3.75 1.61
N PRO A 114 18.43 -4.97 1.05
CA PRO A 114 18.13 -6.18 1.80
C PRO A 114 18.94 -6.29 3.10
N SER A 115 18.28 -6.76 4.16
CA SER A 115 18.91 -7.05 5.45
C SER A 115 18.45 -8.41 5.97
N THR A 116 19.26 -9.01 6.82
CA THR A 116 18.87 -10.20 7.57
C THR A 116 17.89 -9.83 8.68
N VAL A 117 16.92 -10.70 8.93
CA VAL A 117 16.01 -10.58 10.07
C VAL A 117 16.50 -11.45 11.21
N SER A 118 16.47 -10.89 12.42
CA SER A 118 16.58 -11.63 13.66
C SER A 118 15.20 -11.73 14.30
N LEU A 119 14.81 -12.94 14.71
CA LEU A 119 13.56 -13.17 15.43
C LEU A 119 13.86 -13.24 16.93
N PRO A 120 13.43 -12.24 17.72
CA PRO A 120 13.54 -12.34 19.17
C PRO A 120 12.70 -13.53 19.66
N LEU A 121 13.30 -14.37 20.49
CA LEU A 121 12.65 -15.51 21.11
C LEU A 121 12.43 -15.20 22.59
N GLU A 122 11.16 -15.14 22.98
CA GLU A 122 10.76 -15.02 24.37
C GLU A 122 10.13 -16.34 24.83
N ASP A 123 10.75 -16.99 25.82
CA ASP A 123 10.23 -18.23 26.39
C ASP A 123 9.18 -17.95 27.47
N LEU A 124 7.92 -18.18 27.15
CA LEU A 124 6.78 -17.95 28.03
C LEU A 124 6.40 -19.17 28.87
N GLN A 125 7.15 -20.27 28.84
CA GLN A 125 6.81 -21.50 29.59
C GLN A 125 6.72 -21.28 31.11
N ASN A 126 7.46 -20.28 31.63
CA ASN A 126 7.47 -19.96 33.06
C ASN A 126 6.52 -18.79 33.41
N LEU A 127 5.70 -18.31 32.47
CA LEU A 127 4.75 -17.24 32.73
C LEU A 127 3.59 -17.80 33.58
N SER A 128 3.45 -17.32 34.82
CA SER A 128 2.28 -17.65 35.63
C SER A 128 1.01 -17.10 34.97
N LYS A 129 -0.08 -17.89 35.01
CA LYS A 129 -1.40 -17.47 34.52
C LYS A 129 -1.96 -16.27 35.29
#